data_AF-A0A174BL41-F1
#
_entry.id   AF-A0A174BL41-F1
#
_cell.length_a   1.000
_cell.length_b   1.000
_cell.length_c   1.000
_cell.angle_alpha   90.00
_cell.angle_beta   90.00
_cell.angle_gamma   90.00
#
_symmetry.space_group_name_H-M   'P 1'
#
loop_
_entity.id
_entity.type
_entity.pdbx_description
1 polymer ?
#
loop_
_entity_poly.entity_id
_entity_poly.type
_entity_poly.pdbx_seq_one_letter_code
_entity_poly.pdbx_strand_id
1 'polypeptide(L)' 'MRLIEAVYVNSENTYQHILLSTYQKNLYVVIVVDVINKTILGHYILDLNEKYGLNN' A
#
# COMPACT_ATOMS: atom_id res chain seq x y z
N MET A 1 13.93 -9.99 -2.78
CA MET A 1 12.86 -8.99 -2.96
C MET A 1 11.66 -9.44 -2.15
N ARG A 2 11.15 -8.62 -1.23
CA ARG A 2 10.00 -8.96 -0.40
C ARG A 2 8.76 -8.34 -1.04
N LEU A 3 7.86 -9.15 -1.60
CA LEU A 3 6.68 -8.65 -2.32
C LEU A 3 5.79 -7.79 -1.42
N ILE A 4 5.47 -8.27 -0.20
CA ILE A 4 4.69 -7.52 0.78
C ILE A 4 5.64 -6.75 1.68
N GLU A 5 5.72 -5.44 1.48
CA GLU A 5 6.59 -4.56 2.27
C GLU A 5 6.00 -4.35 3.67
N ALA A 6 4.73 -3.96 3.73
CA ALA A 6 4.02 -3.65 4.97
C ALA A 6 2.52 -3.89 4.84
N VAL A 7 1.85 -4.08 5.97
CA VAL A 7 0.39 -4.06 6.08
C VAL A 7 0.04 -3.05 7.16
N TYR A 8 -0.64 -1.98 6.78
CA TYR A 8 -1.18 -1.01 7.72
C TYR A 8 -2.64 -1.33 7.98
N VAL A 9 -3.03 -1.33 9.25
CA VAL A 9 -4.41 -1.54 9.68
C VAL A 9 -4.92 -0.22 10.23
N ASN A 10 -6.16 0.15 9.89
CA ASN A 10 -6.78 1.32 10.50
C ASN A 10 -7.12 1.05 11.99
N SER A 11 -7.42 2.12 12.74
CA SER A 11 -7.70 2.03 14.18
C SER A 11 -8.88 1.12 14.54
N GLU A 12 -9.85 0.98 13.65
CA GLU A 12 -11.06 0.18 13.86
C GLU A 12 -10.88 -1.30 13.45
N ASN A 13 -9.73 -1.67 12.87
CA ASN A 13 -9.49 -2.99 12.28
C ASN A 13 -10.49 -3.40 11.19
N THR A 14 -11.08 -2.42 10.50
CA THR A 14 -12.05 -2.62 9.40
C THR A 14 -11.39 -2.61 8.03
N TYR A 15 -10.26 -1.89 7.88
CA TYR A 15 -9.55 -1.77 6.62
C TYR A 15 -8.06 -2.06 6.77
N GLN A 16 -7.50 -2.66 5.72
CA GLN A 16 -6.07 -2.88 5.57
C GLN A 16 -5.56 -2.23 4.28
N HIS A 17 -4.40 -1.58 4.38
CA HIS A 17 -3.59 -1.16 3.25
C HIS A 17 -2.37 -2.08 3.15
N ILE A 18 -2.37 -2.95 2.14
CA ILE A 18 -1.25 -3.84 1.86
C ILE A 18 -0.32 -3.12 0.88
N LEU A 19 0.89 -2.77 1.32
CA LEU A 19 1.92 -2.20 0.46
C LEU A 19 2.71 -3.32 -0.22
N LEU A 20 2.59 -3.37 -1.55
CA LEU A 20 3.41 -4.23 -2.39
C LEU A 20 4.59 -3.45 -2.93
N SER A 21 5.79 -3.98 -2.74
CA SER A 21 7.00 -3.40 -3.33
C SER A 21 7.01 -3.63 -4.84
N THR A 22 7.59 -2.68 -5.57
CA THR A 22 7.88 -2.84 -6.99
C THR A 22 9.39 -2.94 -7.22
N TYR A 23 9.81 -3.20 -8.45
CA TYR A 23 11.23 -3.14 -8.82
C TYR A 23 11.81 -1.72 -8.75
N GLN A 24 10.95 -0.69 -8.76
CA GLN A 24 11.35 0.70 -8.66
C GLN A 24 11.38 1.14 -7.20
N LYS A 25 12.51 1.70 -6.78
CA LYS A 25 12.64 2.31 -5.45
C LYS A 25 11.56 3.39 -5.29
N ASN A 26 10.97 3.47 -4.10
CA ASN A 26 9.98 4.46 -3.71
C ASN A 26 8.61 4.36 -4.44
N LEU A 27 8.40 3.33 -5.26
CA LEU A 27 7.13 3.06 -5.92
C LEU A 27 6.48 1.80 -5.36
N TYR A 28 5.21 1.92 -4.95
CA TYR A 28 4.45 0.84 -4.33
C TYR A 28 3.05 0.73 -4.94
N VAL A 29 2.52 -0.49 -4.96
CA VAL A 29 1.08 -0.72 -5.18
C VAL A 29 0.43 -0.92 -3.82
N VAL A 30 -0.51 -0.08 -3.47
CA VAL A 30 -1.32 -0.21 -2.25
C VAL A 30 -2.61 -0.93 -2.61
N ILE A 31 -2.88 -2.06 -1.99
CA ILE A 31 -4.18 -2.74 -2.09
C ILE A 31 -5.02 -2.37 -0.87
N VAL A 32 -6.24 -1.90 -1.10
CA VAL A 32 -7.20 -1.56 -0.05
C VAL A 32 -8.15 -2.73 0.13
N VAL A 33 -8.13 -3.31 1.33
CA VAL A 33 -8.93 -4.48 1.69
C VAL A 33 -9.94 -4.09 2.76
N ASP A 34 -11.20 -4.42 2.51
CA ASP A 34 -12.23 -4.47 3.55
C ASP A 34 -12.14 -5.83 4.25
N VAL A 35 -11.70 -5.80 5.51
CA VAL A 35 -11.44 -7.00 6.30
C VAL A 35 -12.74 -7.65 6.76
N ILE A 36 -13.77 -6.85 7.01
CA ILE A 36 -15.07 -7.32 7.52
C ILE A 36 -15.80 -8.09 6.42
N ASN A 37 -15.88 -7.50 5.23
CA ASN A 37 -16.54 -8.10 4.09
C ASN A 37 -15.64 -9.08 3.32
N LYS A 38 -14.34 -9.16 3.67
CA LYS A 38 -13.33 -9.99 3.00
C LYS A 38 -13.22 -9.70 1.51
N THR A 39 -13.23 -8.43 1.15
CA THR A 39 -13.21 -7.97 -0.26
C THR A 39 -12.06 -7.01 -0.51
N ILE A 40 -11.55 -7.00 -1.75
CA ILE A 40 -10.63 -5.98 -2.22
C ILE A 40 -11.48 -4.83 -2.76
N LEU A 41 -11.34 -3.65 -2.15
CA LEU A 41 -12.07 -2.46 -2.57
C LEU A 41 -11.41 -1.76 -3.76
N GLY A 42 -10.08 -1.88 -3.85
CA GLY A 42 -9.33 -1.26 -4.94
C GLY A 42 -7.84 -1.25 -4.72
N HIS A 43 -7.16 -0.48 -5.55
CA HIS A 43 -5.72 -0.30 -5.50
C HIS A 43 -5.34 1.15 -5.79
N TYR A 44 -4.16 1.54 -5.34
CA TYR A 44 -3.59 2.86 -5.53
C TYR A 44 -2.08 2.76 -5.78
N ILE A 45 -1.56 3.48 -6.78
CA ILE A 45 -0.12 3.57 -7.01
C ILE A 45 0.44 4.68 -6.13
N LEU A 46 1.30 4.31 -5.19
CA LEU A 46 1.97 5.24 -4.29
C LEU A 46 3.39 5.46 -4.79
N ASP A 47 3.57 6.59 -5.48
CA ASP A 47 4.88 7.14 -5.79
C ASP A 47 5.30 8.10 -4.65
N LEU A 48 6.27 7.68 -3.84
CA LEU A 48 6.80 8.53 -2.77
C LEU A 48 7.72 9.64 -3.29
N ASN A 49 8.32 9.45 -4.46
CA ASN A 49 9.14 10.46 -5.13
C ASN A 49 8.28 11.66 -5.52
N GLU A 50 7.15 11.39 -6.18
CA GLU A 50 6.18 12.43 -6.56
C GLU A 50 5.52 13.06 -5.32
N LYS A 51 5.08 12.24 -4.36
CA LYS A 51 4.30 12.72 -3.21
C LYS A 51 5.09 13.51 -2.19
N TYR A 52 6.37 13.16 -1.98
CA TYR A 52 7.19 13.71 -0.89
C TYR A 52 8.51 14.31 -1.36
N GLY A 53 8.83 14.27 -2.67
CA GLY A 53 10.08 14.84 -3.19
C GLY A 53 11.34 14.11 -2.74
N LEU A 54 11.28 12.77 -2.58
CA LEU A 54 12.39 11.95 -2.05
C LEU A 54 13.52 11.67 -3.06
N ASN A 55 13.59 12.43 -4.14
CA ASN A 55 14.47 12.18 -5.30
C ASN A 55 15.87 12.80 -5.10
N ASN A 56 16.12 13.35 -3.92
CA ASN A 56 17.35 14.05 -3.55
C ASN A 56 18.46 13.08 -3.18
#